data_AF-A0A8I3AAL0-F1
#
_entry.id   AF-A0A8I3AAL0-F1
#
_cell.length_a   1.000
_cell.length_b   1.000
_cell.length_c   1.000
_cell.angle_alpha   90.00
_cell.angle_beta   90.00
_cell.angle_gamma   90.00
#
_symmetry.space_group_name_H-M   'P 1'
#
loop_
_entity.id
_entity.type
_entity.pdbx_description
1 polymer ?
#
loop_
_entity_poly.entity_id
_entity_poly.type
_entity_poly.pdbx_seq_one_letter_code
_entity_poly.pdbx_strand_id
1 'polypeptide(L)'
;MKAFLFSTCILVLSVSTAYGSSGDRSTEFQNCVSTCYGDHCHPWTTLPLDLRLTRWTCTDDCKYRCMHMLTDKAISLGHDIQQYYGKWPFWRFLGMQEPASVAFSLWNMWFHLQGAHQIRRKISASHPFRGYYLTWAYVSVNAWIGSTIFHTRDLPLTEKLDYFSAALAILYPLYYTVIRMANWYPQPVKPDGSGRSFLRFGWSALCIIVYLSHVTYLSVLPRFDYSYNMTFNLILGISHNILWLFYSLPIPIFQRFPYASKTYYPRHIYKAGIFVLLTTVATALELFDFPPLGRVLDAHALWHLSTAPIAKFWYDFLVEDSQDRGWQSNQH
;
A
#
# COMPACT_ATOMS: atom_id res chain seq x y z
N MET A 1 -34.41 7.98 -24.92
CA MET A 1 -33.79 7.06 -25.90
C MET A 1 -32.54 7.73 -26.46
N LYS A 2 -31.39 7.08 -26.29
CA LYS A 2 -30.10 7.28 -26.99
C LYS A 2 -29.38 8.63 -26.79
N ALA A 3 -28.63 8.72 -25.70
CA ALA A 3 -27.38 9.49 -25.65
C ALA A 3 -26.38 8.74 -24.75
N PHE A 4 -25.92 7.58 -25.23
CA PHE A 4 -24.78 6.88 -24.65
C PHE A 4 -23.54 7.42 -25.35
N LEU A 5 -22.94 8.43 -24.73
CA LEU A 5 -21.61 8.93 -25.06
C LEU A 5 -20.59 7.85 -24.69
N PHE A 6 -20.18 7.05 -25.68
CA PHE A 6 -18.94 6.27 -25.60
C PHE A 6 -17.77 7.26 -25.67
N SER A 7 -17.26 7.69 -24.53
CA SER A 7 -15.88 8.19 -24.43
C SER A 7 -14.96 6.97 -24.50
N THR A 8 -14.60 6.59 -25.72
CA THR A 8 -13.50 5.63 -25.94
C THR A 8 -12.20 6.40 -25.76
N CYS A 9 -11.59 6.25 -24.58
CA CYS A 9 -10.22 6.70 -24.34
C CYS A 9 -9.29 5.98 -25.32
N ILE A 10 -8.67 6.75 -26.22
CA ILE A 10 -7.54 6.27 -27.03
C ILE A 10 -6.34 6.19 -26.09
N LEU A 11 -6.06 4.99 -25.59
CA LEU A 11 -4.81 4.70 -24.89
C LEU A 11 -3.72 4.54 -25.96
N VAL A 12 -2.92 5.59 -26.15
CA VAL A 12 -1.70 5.51 -26.95
C VAL A 12 -0.74 4.57 -26.23
N LEU A 13 -0.50 3.40 -26.82
CA LEU A 13 0.54 2.46 -26.40
C LEU A 13 1.90 3.06 -26.75
N SER A 14 2.46 3.87 -25.86
CA SER A 14 3.88 4.17 -25.85
C SER A 14 4.62 2.91 -25.41
N VAL A 15 5.14 2.14 -26.39
CA VAL A 15 6.11 1.08 -26.12
C VAL A 15 7.38 1.75 -25.62
N SER A 16 7.45 1.93 -24.30
CA SER A 16 8.64 2.42 -23.63
C SER A 16 9.65 1.27 -23.62
N THR A 17 10.78 1.43 -24.29
CA THR A 17 11.90 0.50 -24.16
C THR A 17 12.38 0.57 -22.71
N ALA A 18 12.04 -0.44 -21.91
CA ALA A 18 12.48 -0.52 -20.52
C ALA A 18 13.98 -0.86 -20.49
N TYR A 19 14.82 0.17 -20.35
CA TYR A 19 16.23 0.00 -20.06
C TYR A 19 16.40 -0.50 -18.61
N GLY A 20 17.26 -1.50 -18.38
CA GLY A 20 17.67 -1.88 -17.01
C GLY A 20 18.36 -0.70 -16.31
N SER A 21 18.54 -0.74 -14.99
CA SER A 21 19.13 0.40 -14.26
C SER A 21 20.50 0.78 -14.81
N SER A 22 20.90 2.05 -14.66
CA SER A 22 22.20 2.53 -15.17
C SER A 22 23.37 1.71 -14.64
N GLY A 23 23.32 1.28 -13.38
CA GLY A 23 24.31 0.40 -12.78
C GLY A 23 24.38 -0.98 -13.45
N ASP A 24 23.25 -1.55 -13.87
CA ASP A 24 23.20 -2.85 -14.56
C ASP A 24 23.87 -2.80 -15.94
N ARG A 25 23.86 -1.62 -16.58
CA ARG A 25 24.44 -1.39 -17.90
C ARG A 25 25.93 -1.05 -17.84
N SER A 26 26.49 -0.80 -16.65
CA SER A 26 27.91 -0.51 -16.47
C SER A 26 28.76 -1.76 -16.75
N THR A 27 29.76 -1.61 -17.61
CA THR A 27 30.72 -2.67 -17.90
C THR A 27 31.58 -2.97 -16.68
N GLU A 28 31.90 -1.96 -15.86
CA GLU A 28 32.61 -2.12 -14.59
C GLU A 28 31.83 -3.01 -13.62
N PHE A 29 30.51 -2.82 -13.51
CA PHE A 29 29.66 -3.65 -12.68
C PHE A 29 29.58 -5.09 -13.19
N GLN A 30 29.32 -5.27 -14.49
CA GLN A 30 29.24 -6.59 -15.11
C GLN A 30 30.55 -7.38 -14.97
N ASN A 31 31.69 -6.72 -15.19
CA ASN A 31 33.01 -7.32 -15.04
C ASN A 31 33.27 -7.70 -13.57
N CYS A 32 32.97 -6.81 -12.62
CA CYS A 32 33.12 -7.12 -11.20
C CYS A 32 32.30 -8.35 -10.78
N VAL A 33 31.04 -8.42 -11.21
CA VAL A 33 30.17 -9.56 -10.86
C VAL A 33 30.68 -10.85 -11.50
N SER A 34 31.13 -10.80 -12.75
CA SER A 34 31.70 -11.95 -13.47
C SER A 34 32.95 -12.49 -12.77
N THR A 35 33.89 -11.60 -12.43
CA THR A 35 35.12 -11.95 -11.69
C THR A 35 34.79 -12.52 -10.32
N CYS A 36 33.95 -11.83 -9.53
CA CYS A 36 33.55 -12.31 -8.21
C CYS A 36 32.91 -13.70 -8.28
N TYR A 37 32.06 -13.96 -9.27
CA TYR A 37 31.43 -15.26 -9.45
C TYR A 37 32.48 -16.35 -9.73
N GLY A 38 33.41 -16.09 -10.65
CA GLY A 38 34.49 -17.03 -10.99
C GLY A 38 35.40 -17.36 -9.79
N ASP A 39 35.70 -16.35 -8.98
CA ASP A 39 36.66 -16.47 -7.87
C ASP A 39 36.04 -17.03 -6.59
N HIS A 40 34.74 -16.80 -6.36
CA HIS A 40 34.09 -17.10 -5.07
C HIS A 40 32.92 -18.09 -5.15
N CYS A 41 32.29 -18.29 -6.31
CA CYS A 41 31.07 -19.11 -6.39
C CYS A 41 31.35 -20.55 -6.84
N HIS A 42 31.93 -21.33 -5.93
CA HIS A 42 32.13 -22.78 -6.09
C HIS A 42 31.02 -23.61 -5.40
N PRO A 43 30.82 -24.89 -5.76
CA PRO A 43 29.80 -25.76 -5.15
C PRO A 43 29.88 -25.91 -3.62
N TRP A 44 31.08 -25.80 -3.03
CA TRP A 44 31.32 -25.88 -1.58
C TRP A 44 31.21 -24.53 -0.86
N THR A 45 30.91 -23.45 -1.58
CA THR A 45 30.77 -22.11 -1.01
C THR A 45 29.56 -22.06 -0.10
N THR A 46 29.80 -21.76 1.18
CA THR A 46 28.72 -21.65 2.17
C THR A 46 28.61 -20.21 2.63
N LEU A 47 27.47 -19.59 2.33
CA LEU A 47 27.15 -18.26 2.84
C LEU A 47 26.86 -18.28 4.35
N PRO A 48 27.05 -17.15 5.05
CA PRO A 48 26.56 -16.93 6.41
C PRO A 48 25.11 -17.39 6.62
N LEU A 49 24.78 -17.80 7.86
CA LEU A 49 23.49 -18.42 8.18
C LEU A 49 22.30 -17.51 7.86
N ASP A 50 22.38 -16.23 8.22
CA ASP A 50 21.38 -15.22 7.94
C ASP A 50 21.09 -15.12 6.43
N LEU A 51 22.15 -15.07 5.60
CA LEU A 51 22.01 -15.05 4.15
C LEU A 51 21.37 -16.32 3.59
N ARG A 52 21.69 -17.49 4.16
CA ARG A 52 21.05 -18.76 3.77
C ARG A 52 19.57 -18.82 4.18
N LEU A 53 19.24 -18.35 5.38
CA LEU A 53 17.86 -18.31 5.87
C LEU A 53 16.98 -17.41 5.01
N THR A 54 17.50 -16.27 4.54
CA THR A 54 16.80 -15.37 3.63
C THR A 54 17.06 -15.66 2.15
N ARG A 55 17.59 -16.86 1.82
CA ARG A 55 17.73 -17.40 0.45
C ARG A 55 18.57 -16.53 -0.50
N TRP A 56 19.64 -15.93 -0.01
CA TRP A 56 20.65 -15.32 -0.89
C TRP A 56 21.50 -16.41 -1.54
N THR A 57 21.82 -16.21 -2.82
CA THR A 57 22.76 -17.06 -3.55
C THR A 57 24.15 -16.42 -3.54
N CYS A 58 25.19 -17.20 -3.87
CA CYS A 58 26.53 -16.65 -4.02
C CYS A 58 26.57 -15.53 -5.08
N THR A 59 25.86 -15.71 -6.20
CA THR A 59 25.73 -14.70 -7.24
C THR A 59 25.10 -13.41 -6.71
N ASP A 60 24.10 -13.50 -5.85
CA ASP A 60 23.50 -12.31 -5.25
C ASP A 60 24.46 -11.61 -4.27
N ASP A 61 25.28 -12.36 -3.54
CA ASP A 61 26.33 -11.78 -2.70
C ASP A 61 27.41 -11.06 -3.53
N CYS A 62 27.78 -11.61 -4.69
CA CYS A 62 28.69 -10.94 -5.63
C CYS A 62 28.09 -9.64 -6.18
N LYS A 63 26.83 -9.66 -6.62
CA LYS A 63 26.11 -8.45 -7.05
C LYS A 63 26.11 -7.39 -5.95
N TYR A 64 25.80 -7.81 -4.72
CA TYR A 64 25.80 -6.95 -3.55
C TYR A 64 27.17 -6.30 -3.31
N ARG A 65 28.25 -7.08 -3.27
CA ARG A 65 29.61 -6.59 -3.04
C ARG A 65 30.04 -5.59 -4.12
N CYS A 66 29.83 -5.94 -5.39
CA CYS A 66 30.18 -5.09 -6.52
C CYS A 66 29.40 -3.78 -6.55
N MET A 67 28.09 -3.84 -6.26
CA MET A 67 27.24 -2.66 -6.12
C MET A 67 27.80 -1.71 -5.05
N HIS A 68 28.12 -2.22 -3.85
CA HIS A 68 28.64 -1.39 -2.76
C HIS A 68 30.02 -0.81 -3.08
N MET A 69 30.92 -1.62 -3.63
CA MET A 69 32.26 -1.18 -4.05
C MET A 69 32.22 -0.04 -5.06
N LEU A 70 31.39 -0.18 -6.11
CA LEU A 70 31.23 0.87 -7.12
C LEU A 70 30.53 2.11 -6.55
N THR A 71 29.60 1.93 -5.63
CA THR A 71 28.96 3.06 -4.94
C THR A 71 29.97 3.81 -4.06
N ASP A 72 30.83 3.11 -3.31
CA ASP A 72 31.87 3.75 -2.50
C ASP A 72 32.86 4.52 -3.38
N LYS A 73 33.23 3.95 -4.52
CA LYS A 73 34.04 4.64 -5.54
C LYS A 73 33.32 5.90 -6.04
N ALA A 74 32.04 5.81 -6.41
CA ALA A 74 31.26 6.96 -6.89
C ALA A 74 31.22 8.09 -5.84
N ILE A 75 30.93 7.76 -4.57
CA ILE A 75 30.91 8.73 -3.46
C ILE A 75 32.29 9.39 -3.29
N SER A 76 33.37 8.62 -3.31
CA SER A 76 34.74 9.15 -3.14
C SER A 76 35.16 10.12 -4.26
N LEU A 77 34.60 9.94 -5.46
CA LEU A 77 34.88 10.77 -6.63
C LEU A 77 33.87 11.92 -6.80
N GLY A 78 32.85 12.00 -5.94
CA GLY A 78 31.76 12.98 -6.06
C GLY A 78 30.84 12.72 -7.26
N HIS A 79 30.75 11.48 -7.73
CA HIS A 79 29.84 11.07 -8.80
C HIS A 79 28.48 10.64 -8.25
N ASP A 80 27.45 10.70 -9.10
CA ASP A 80 26.11 10.24 -8.76
C ASP A 80 26.09 8.73 -8.46
N ILE A 81 25.35 8.38 -7.40
CA ILE A 81 25.06 6.99 -7.05
C ILE A 81 24.15 6.41 -8.13
N GLN A 82 24.38 5.14 -8.48
CA GLN A 82 23.59 4.45 -9.50
C GLN A 82 22.62 3.46 -8.85
N GLN A 83 21.48 3.24 -9.51
CA GLN A 83 20.59 2.12 -9.19
C GLN A 83 21.09 0.84 -9.87
N TYR A 84 20.81 -0.29 -9.22
CA TYR A 84 21.15 -1.64 -9.68
C TYR A 84 19.90 -2.52 -9.52
N TYR A 85 19.53 -3.25 -10.56
CA TYR A 85 18.34 -4.10 -10.60
C TYR A 85 17.06 -3.40 -10.11
N GLY A 86 16.88 -2.14 -10.50
CA GLY A 86 15.71 -1.33 -10.13
C GLY A 86 15.75 -0.76 -8.71
N LYS A 87 16.86 -0.89 -7.97
CA LYS A 87 16.96 -0.49 -6.56
C LYS A 87 18.22 0.29 -6.25
N TRP A 88 18.14 1.08 -5.18
CA TRP A 88 19.29 1.75 -4.61
C TRP A 88 20.17 0.82 -3.76
N PRO A 89 21.44 1.19 -3.50
CA PRO A 89 22.35 0.35 -2.73
C PRO A 89 22.12 0.47 -1.21
N PHE A 90 21.37 -0.48 -0.64
CA PHE A 90 21.09 -0.58 0.80
C PHE A 90 22.07 -1.46 1.56
N TRP A 91 22.45 -1.06 2.78
CA TRP A 91 23.12 -1.96 3.71
C TRP A 91 22.16 -3.07 4.15
N ARG A 92 22.56 -4.32 3.90
CA ARG A 92 21.83 -5.48 4.40
C ARG A 92 22.05 -5.64 5.91
N PHE A 93 21.04 -6.13 6.61
CA PHE A 93 21.14 -6.50 8.02
C PHE A 93 20.41 -7.81 8.27
N LEU A 94 21.08 -8.81 8.83
CA LEU A 94 20.53 -10.17 9.06
C LEU A 94 19.84 -10.76 7.83
N GLY A 95 20.46 -10.58 6.65
CA GLY A 95 19.90 -11.00 5.37
C GLY A 95 18.74 -10.17 4.83
N MET A 96 18.20 -9.19 5.56
CA MET A 96 17.19 -8.27 5.04
C MET A 96 17.80 -7.31 4.02
N GLN A 97 17.16 -7.21 2.85
CA GLN A 97 17.58 -6.30 1.78
C GLN A 97 17.39 -4.83 2.16
N GLU A 98 16.25 -4.49 2.73
CA GLU A 98 15.85 -3.12 3.08
C GLU A 98 15.40 -3.06 4.55
N PRO A 99 16.34 -3.02 5.52
CA PRO A 99 16.01 -3.21 6.93
C PRO A 99 15.10 -2.13 7.52
N ALA A 100 15.16 -0.89 7.03
CA ALA A 100 14.25 0.18 7.46
C ALA A 100 12.81 -0.10 7.01
N SER A 101 12.60 -0.42 5.73
CA SER A 101 11.30 -0.80 5.18
C SER A 101 10.70 -2.00 5.92
N VAL A 102 11.52 -3.01 6.26
CA VAL A 102 11.10 -4.15 7.09
C VAL A 102 10.63 -3.71 8.48
N ALA A 103 11.42 -2.89 9.19
CA ALA A 103 11.06 -2.42 10.53
C ALA A 103 9.76 -1.61 10.52
N PHE A 104 9.59 -0.72 9.55
CA PHE A 104 8.41 0.13 9.45
C PHE A 104 7.17 -0.62 8.93
N SER A 105 7.34 -1.66 8.10
CA SER A 105 6.27 -2.61 7.76
C SER A 105 5.74 -3.33 9.00
N LEU A 106 6.63 -3.85 9.86
CA LEU A 106 6.24 -4.48 11.12
C LEU A 106 5.54 -3.50 12.07
N TRP A 107 5.97 -2.24 12.09
CA TRP A 107 5.32 -1.21 12.90
C TRP A 107 3.91 -0.86 12.41
N ASN A 108 3.71 -0.79 11.10
CA ASN A 108 2.38 -0.68 10.52
C ASN A 108 1.50 -1.88 10.89
N MET A 109 2.01 -3.10 10.71
CA MET A 109 1.30 -4.33 11.08
C MET A 109 0.84 -4.29 12.54
N TRP A 110 1.71 -3.85 13.45
CA TRP A 110 1.38 -3.67 14.87
C TRP A 110 0.18 -2.74 15.08
N PHE A 111 0.14 -1.58 14.42
CA PHE A 111 -1.00 -0.67 14.56
C PHE A 111 -2.30 -1.21 13.96
N HIS A 112 -2.24 -2.02 12.91
CA HIS A 112 -3.44 -2.71 12.40
C HIS A 112 -3.93 -3.80 13.34
N LEU A 113 -3.03 -4.57 13.99
CA LEU A 113 -3.40 -5.52 15.03
C LEU A 113 -4.02 -4.82 16.24
N GLN A 114 -3.41 -3.71 16.68
CA GLN A 114 -3.94 -2.91 17.77
C GLN A 114 -5.31 -2.31 17.39
N GLY A 115 -5.45 -1.81 16.16
CA GLY A 115 -6.70 -1.30 15.61
C GLY A 115 -7.81 -2.35 15.58
N ALA A 116 -7.52 -3.59 15.14
CA ALA A 116 -8.45 -4.70 15.20
C ALA A 116 -8.93 -4.98 16.64
N HIS A 117 -8.01 -4.95 17.61
CA HIS A 117 -8.34 -5.07 19.03
C HIS A 117 -9.22 -3.91 19.53
N GLN A 118 -8.90 -2.68 19.15
CA GLN A 118 -9.71 -1.50 19.49
C GLN A 118 -11.14 -1.63 18.94
N ILE A 119 -11.30 -1.99 17.67
CA ILE A 119 -12.61 -2.20 17.03
C ILE A 119 -13.39 -3.30 17.75
N ARG A 120 -12.76 -4.44 18.04
CA ARG A 120 -13.42 -5.57 18.72
C ARG A 120 -13.98 -5.18 20.08
N ARG A 121 -13.26 -4.35 20.83
CA ARG A 121 -13.60 -3.95 22.21
C ARG A 121 -14.54 -2.75 22.29
N LYS A 122 -14.35 -1.74 21.44
CA LYS A 122 -15.00 -0.42 21.58
C LYS A 122 -16.19 -0.22 20.65
N ILE A 123 -16.30 -0.99 19.56
CA ILE A 123 -17.43 -0.89 18.62
C ILE A 123 -18.39 -2.06 18.89
N SER A 124 -19.67 -1.73 19.11
CA SER A 124 -20.73 -2.72 19.36
C SER A 124 -20.81 -3.76 18.25
N ALA A 125 -21.08 -5.02 18.61
CA ALA A 125 -21.31 -6.11 17.67
C ALA A 125 -22.46 -5.84 16.68
N SER A 126 -23.44 -5.02 17.08
CA SER A 126 -24.56 -4.61 16.25
C SER A 126 -24.24 -3.45 15.29
N HIS A 127 -23.07 -2.82 15.41
CA HIS A 127 -22.71 -1.70 14.55
C HIS A 127 -22.44 -2.18 13.11
N PRO A 128 -23.09 -1.60 12.08
CA PRO A 128 -23.04 -2.11 10.71
C PRO A 128 -21.63 -2.12 10.11
N PHE A 129 -20.76 -1.22 10.55
CA PHE A 129 -19.38 -1.12 10.04
C PHE A 129 -18.33 -1.93 10.82
N ARG A 130 -18.69 -2.56 11.95
CA ARG A 130 -17.71 -3.33 12.74
C ARG A 130 -17.03 -4.42 11.90
N GLY A 131 -17.82 -5.17 11.12
CA GLY A 131 -17.30 -6.21 10.23
C GLY A 131 -16.37 -5.64 9.16
N TYR A 132 -16.76 -4.54 8.51
CA TYR A 132 -15.94 -3.88 7.50
C TYR A 132 -14.60 -3.42 8.07
N TYR A 133 -14.60 -2.75 9.23
CA TYR A 133 -13.35 -2.26 9.83
C TYR A 133 -12.42 -3.40 10.29
N LEU A 134 -12.97 -4.51 10.78
CA LEU A 134 -12.18 -5.69 11.13
C LEU A 134 -11.57 -6.35 9.89
N THR A 135 -12.34 -6.52 8.82
CA THR A 135 -11.81 -7.05 7.57
C THR A 135 -10.71 -6.16 7.02
N TRP A 136 -10.88 -4.84 7.04
CA TRP A 136 -9.82 -3.90 6.63
C TRP A 136 -8.55 -4.08 7.47
N ALA A 137 -8.69 -4.25 8.79
CA ALA A 137 -7.55 -4.50 9.66
C ALA A 137 -6.79 -5.78 9.28
N TYR A 138 -7.50 -6.89 9.01
CA TYR A 138 -6.85 -8.15 8.61
C TYR A 138 -6.25 -8.10 7.21
N VAL A 139 -6.92 -7.46 6.26
CA VAL A 139 -6.37 -7.22 4.91
C VAL A 139 -5.08 -6.41 5.01
N SER A 140 -5.06 -5.37 5.85
CA SER A 140 -3.87 -4.55 6.06
C SER A 140 -2.75 -5.33 6.76
N VAL A 141 -3.06 -6.14 7.78
CA VAL A 141 -2.08 -7.05 8.40
C VAL A 141 -1.45 -7.97 7.35
N ASN A 142 -2.25 -8.55 6.45
CA ASN A 142 -1.74 -9.37 5.35
C ASN A 142 -0.82 -8.58 4.41
N ALA A 143 -1.18 -7.33 4.07
CA ALA A 143 -0.33 -6.45 3.25
C ALA A 143 1.03 -6.20 3.90
N TRP A 144 1.06 -5.84 5.18
CA TRP A 144 2.31 -5.56 5.88
C TRP A 144 3.16 -6.82 6.14
N ILE A 145 2.55 -8.00 6.24
CA ILE A 145 3.29 -9.27 6.21
C ILE A 145 3.94 -9.47 4.85
N GLY A 146 3.18 -9.28 3.76
CA GLY A 146 3.70 -9.35 2.39
C GLY A 146 4.90 -8.41 2.18
N SER A 147 4.73 -7.16 2.60
CA SER A 147 5.76 -6.12 2.50
C SER A 147 7.00 -6.43 3.34
N THR A 148 6.82 -6.92 4.58
CA THR A 148 7.93 -7.40 5.42
C THR A 148 8.74 -8.50 4.72
N ILE A 149 8.06 -9.47 4.09
CA ILE A 149 8.71 -10.58 3.40
C ILE A 149 9.45 -10.08 2.15
N PHE A 150 8.82 -9.20 1.36
CA PHE A 150 9.41 -8.62 0.15
C PHE A 150 10.66 -7.78 0.45
N HIS A 151 10.58 -6.86 1.40
CA HIS A 151 11.72 -6.02 1.80
C HIS A 151 12.83 -6.80 2.52
N THR A 152 12.49 -7.96 3.12
CA THR A 152 13.50 -8.91 3.59
C THR A 152 14.22 -9.56 2.40
N ARG A 153 13.45 -10.10 1.45
CA ARG A 153 13.99 -10.77 0.28
C ARG A 153 13.10 -10.57 -0.95
N ASP A 154 13.66 -9.83 -1.90
CA ASP A 154 13.03 -9.56 -3.18
C ASP A 154 13.15 -10.77 -4.11
N LEU A 155 12.01 -11.38 -4.43
CA LEU A 155 11.83 -12.46 -5.38
C LEU A 155 10.53 -12.21 -6.16
N PRO A 156 10.39 -12.73 -7.39
CA PRO A 156 9.17 -12.52 -8.18
C PRO A 156 7.86 -12.91 -7.49
N LEU A 157 7.91 -13.90 -6.58
CA LEU A 157 6.75 -14.28 -5.78
C LEU A 157 6.49 -13.27 -4.64
N THR A 158 7.51 -12.81 -3.94
CA THR A 158 7.35 -11.89 -2.80
C THR A 158 6.96 -10.49 -3.30
N GLU A 159 7.51 -10.06 -4.44
CA GLU A 159 7.10 -8.87 -5.19
C GLU A 159 5.59 -8.88 -5.47
N LYS A 160 5.09 -9.92 -6.14
CA LYS A 160 3.66 -10.05 -6.45
C LYS A 160 2.79 -10.07 -5.19
N LEU A 161 3.20 -10.81 -4.16
CA LEU A 161 2.44 -10.90 -2.92
C LEU A 161 2.33 -9.55 -2.20
N ASP A 162 3.40 -8.77 -2.16
CA ASP A 162 3.38 -7.43 -1.56
C ASP A 162 2.42 -6.52 -2.33
N TYR A 163 2.66 -6.33 -3.63
CA TYR A 163 1.88 -5.40 -4.44
C TYR A 163 0.40 -5.77 -4.55
N PHE A 164 0.05 -7.06 -4.66
CA PHE A 164 -1.36 -7.47 -4.68
C PHE A 164 -2.04 -7.23 -3.34
N SER A 165 -1.33 -7.49 -2.23
CA SER A 165 -1.87 -7.26 -0.90
C SER A 165 -2.01 -5.76 -0.59
N ALA A 166 -1.06 -4.93 -1.01
CA ALA A 166 -1.15 -3.47 -0.92
C ALA A 166 -2.34 -2.93 -1.71
N ALA A 167 -2.54 -3.40 -2.95
CA ALA A 167 -3.69 -3.02 -3.77
C ALA A 167 -5.02 -3.38 -3.12
N LEU A 168 -5.12 -4.56 -2.51
CA LEU A 168 -6.32 -4.95 -1.76
C LEU A 168 -6.53 -4.07 -0.52
N ALA A 169 -5.45 -3.72 0.20
CA ALA A 169 -5.49 -2.87 1.39
C ALA A 169 -5.90 -1.42 1.10
N ILE A 170 -5.74 -0.95 -0.16
CA ILE A 170 -6.21 0.36 -0.63
C ILE A 170 -7.62 0.27 -1.23
N LEU A 171 -7.93 -0.78 -1.99
CA LEU A 171 -9.24 -0.98 -2.61
C LEU A 171 -10.33 -1.25 -1.56
N TYR A 172 -10.05 -2.07 -0.56
CA TYR A 172 -11.03 -2.44 0.46
C TYR A 172 -11.58 -1.24 1.27
N PRO A 173 -10.76 -0.28 1.75
CA PRO A 173 -11.29 0.91 2.41
C PRO A 173 -12.05 1.84 1.47
N LEU A 174 -11.66 1.97 0.20
CA LEU A 174 -12.49 2.64 -0.79
C LEU A 174 -13.86 1.95 -0.92
N TYR A 175 -13.87 0.63 -1.01
CA TYR A 175 -15.08 -0.19 -1.12
C TYR A 175 -16.07 0.07 0.03
N TYR A 176 -15.63 -0.03 1.29
CA TYR A 176 -16.54 0.22 2.43
C TYR A 176 -16.89 1.70 2.58
N THR A 177 -16.00 2.61 2.17
CA THR A 177 -16.25 4.06 2.21
C THR A 177 -17.41 4.44 1.29
N VAL A 178 -17.43 3.91 0.05
CA VAL A 178 -18.56 4.13 -0.88
C VAL A 178 -19.86 3.60 -0.28
N ILE A 179 -19.85 2.39 0.29
CA ILE A 179 -21.02 1.81 0.96
C ILE A 179 -21.50 2.69 2.12
N ARG A 180 -20.58 3.26 2.91
CA ARG A 180 -20.88 4.17 4.02
C ARG A 180 -21.51 5.46 3.52
N MET A 181 -20.86 6.17 2.61
CA MET A 181 -21.33 7.49 2.16
C MET A 181 -22.63 7.40 1.36
N ALA A 182 -22.85 6.30 0.63
CA ALA A 182 -24.08 6.05 -0.12
C ALA A 182 -25.20 5.40 0.72
N ASN A 183 -24.95 5.05 1.99
CA ASN A 183 -25.88 4.37 2.88
C ASN A 183 -26.44 3.04 2.33
N TRP A 184 -25.59 2.23 1.69
CA TRP A 184 -25.94 0.92 1.12
C TRP A 184 -25.70 -0.26 2.08
N TYR A 185 -25.26 0.00 3.30
CA TYR A 185 -25.09 -1.01 4.35
C TYR A 185 -26.46 -1.43 4.93
N PRO A 186 -26.59 -2.67 5.45
CA PRO A 186 -27.80 -3.10 6.13
C PRO A 186 -28.08 -2.20 7.35
N GLN A 187 -29.30 -1.67 7.46
CA GLN A 187 -29.70 -0.87 8.62
C GLN A 187 -30.51 -1.74 9.60
N PRO A 188 -30.26 -1.64 10.93
CA PRO A 188 -30.96 -2.49 11.90
C PRO A 188 -32.47 -2.25 11.97
N VAL A 189 -32.90 -1.00 11.70
CA VAL A 189 -34.28 -0.54 11.95
C VAL A 189 -35.12 -0.47 10.66
N LYS A 190 -34.50 -0.41 9.49
CA LYS A 190 -35.21 -0.37 8.20
C LYS A 190 -34.88 -1.64 7.42
N PRO A 191 -35.87 -2.49 7.08
CA PRO A 191 -35.61 -3.68 6.27
C PRO A 191 -34.88 -3.28 4.98
N ASP A 192 -33.88 -4.09 4.60
CA ASP A 192 -33.04 -3.79 3.43
C ASP A 192 -33.92 -3.81 2.18
N GLY A 193 -34.27 -2.62 1.68
CA GLY A 193 -35.03 -2.50 0.44
C GLY A 193 -34.25 -3.15 -0.70
N SER A 194 -34.92 -3.91 -1.56
CA SER A 194 -34.30 -4.66 -2.66
C SER A 194 -33.28 -3.84 -3.47
N GLY A 195 -33.51 -2.54 -3.65
CA GLY A 195 -32.61 -1.62 -4.33
C GLY A 195 -31.26 -1.38 -3.63
N ARG A 196 -31.20 -1.27 -2.29
CA ARG A 196 -29.93 -1.03 -1.56
C ARG A 196 -29.03 -2.25 -1.60
N SER A 197 -29.61 -3.43 -1.34
CA SER A 197 -28.91 -4.70 -1.45
C SER A 197 -28.38 -4.92 -2.87
N PHE A 198 -29.17 -4.61 -3.90
CA PHE A 198 -28.75 -4.69 -5.30
C PHE A 198 -27.57 -3.77 -5.61
N LEU A 199 -27.61 -2.50 -5.18
CA LEU A 199 -26.51 -1.54 -5.37
C LEU A 199 -25.23 -1.98 -4.63
N ARG A 200 -25.37 -2.44 -3.38
CA ARG A 200 -24.25 -3.00 -2.62
C ARG A 200 -23.63 -4.18 -3.35
N PHE A 201 -24.43 -5.14 -3.82
CA PHE A 201 -23.96 -6.31 -4.55
C PHE A 201 -23.26 -5.94 -5.86
N GLY A 202 -23.86 -5.04 -6.65
CA GLY A 202 -23.28 -4.56 -7.91
C GLY A 202 -21.92 -3.88 -7.68
N TRP A 203 -21.81 -3.04 -6.64
CA TRP A 203 -20.56 -2.42 -6.24
C TRP A 203 -19.51 -3.45 -5.78
N SER A 204 -19.90 -4.43 -4.94
CA SER A 204 -19.01 -5.53 -4.54
C SER A 204 -18.49 -6.30 -5.74
N ALA A 205 -19.37 -6.67 -6.67
CA ALA A 205 -18.99 -7.40 -7.89
C ALA A 205 -18.01 -6.58 -8.74
N LEU A 206 -18.27 -5.28 -8.92
CA LEU A 206 -17.36 -4.38 -9.64
C LEU A 206 -15.97 -4.33 -8.99
N CYS A 207 -15.88 -4.11 -7.67
CA CYS A 207 -14.60 -4.08 -6.97
C CYS A 207 -13.84 -5.41 -7.10
N ILE A 208 -14.53 -6.54 -7.00
CA ILE A 208 -13.93 -7.87 -7.17
C ILE A 208 -13.39 -8.03 -8.60
N ILE A 209 -14.19 -7.69 -9.61
CA ILE A 209 -13.77 -7.79 -11.02
C ILE A 209 -12.57 -6.90 -11.29
N VAL A 210 -12.57 -5.66 -10.80
CA VAL A 210 -11.45 -4.72 -10.94
C VAL A 210 -10.18 -5.29 -10.29
N TYR A 211 -10.27 -5.81 -9.07
CA TYR A 211 -9.13 -6.41 -8.37
C TYR A 211 -8.60 -7.65 -9.08
N LEU A 212 -9.47 -8.56 -9.50
CA LEU A 212 -9.07 -9.77 -10.23
C LEU A 212 -8.43 -9.42 -11.57
N SER A 213 -8.94 -8.39 -12.26
CA SER A 213 -8.36 -7.90 -13.51
C SER A 213 -6.96 -7.32 -13.29
N HIS A 214 -6.78 -6.51 -12.23
CA HIS A 214 -5.48 -5.96 -11.81
C HIS A 214 -4.45 -7.06 -11.52
N VAL A 215 -4.82 -8.04 -10.68
CA VAL A 215 -3.97 -9.19 -10.34
C VAL A 215 -3.64 -10.01 -11.58
N THR A 216 -4.63 -10.28 -12.43
CA THR A 216 -4.44 -11.07 -13.66
C THR A 216 -3.45 -10.36 -14.59
N TYR A 217 -3.65 -9.06 -14.85
CA TYR A 217 -2.78 -8.25 -15.70
C TYR A 217 -1.32 -8.31 -15.24
N LEU A 218 -1.06 -8.04 -13.97
CA LEU A 218 0.31 -8.06 -13.42
C LEU A 218 0.90 -9.47 -13.27
N SER A 219 0.06 -10.51 -13.27
CA SER A 219 0.53 -11.90 -13.15
C SER A 219 1.02 -12.48 -14.48
N VAL A 220 0.40 -12.10 -15.60
CA VAL A 220 0.66 -12.69 -16.93
C VAL A 220 1.80 -12.02 -17.70
N LEU A 221 2.19 -10.81 -17.31
CA LEU A 221 3.28 -10.09 -17.98
C LEU A 221 4.65 -10.72 -17.67
N PRO A 222 5.60 -10.71 -18.63
CA PRO A 222 6.96 -11.22 -18.41
C PRO A 222 7.74 -10.43 -17.34
N ARG A 223 7.37 -9.17 -17.12
CA ARG A 223 7.94 -8.27 -16.11
C ARG A 223 6.80 -7.56 -15.39
N PHE A 224 6.99 -7.28 -14.11
CA PHE A 224 6.04 -6.52 -13.31
C PHE A 224 5.97 -5.07 -13.81
N ASP A 225 4.76 -4.57 -14.09
CA ASP A 225 4.55 -3.19 -14.54
C ASP A 225 4.32 -2.28 -13.33
N TYR A 226 5.41 -1.75 -12.80
CA TYR A 226 5.42 -0.84 -11.65
C TYR A 226 4.65 0.46 -11.92
N SER A 227 4.77 1.03 -13.12
CA SER A 227 4.10 2.27 -13.50
C SER A 227 2.58 2.11 -13.50
N TYR A 228 2.09 1.00 -14.07
CA TYR A 228 0.68 0.66 -14.00
C TYR A 228 0.23 0.44 -12.56
N ASN A 229 0.96 -0.36 -11.77
CA ASN A 229 0.58 -0.63 -10.39
C ASN A 229 0.51 0.64 -9.53
N MET A 230 1.49 1.54 -9.66
CA MET A 230 1.49 2.82 -8.96
C MET A 230 0.31 3.69 -9.39
N THR A 231 0.05 3.78 -10.69
CA THR A 231 -1.10 4.54 -11.23
C THR A 231 -2.43 4.00 -10.71
N PHE A 232 -2.61 2.67 -10.71
CA PHE A 232 -3.81 2.00 -10.21
C PHE A 232 -4.05 2.35 -8.72
N ASN A 233 -3.04 2.15 -7.88
CA ASN A 233 -3.15 2.41 -6.45
C ASN A 233 -3.35 3.90 -6.14
N LEU A 234 -2.70 4.79 -6.88
CA LEU A 234 -2.87 6.23 -6.73
C LEU A 234 -4.31 6.67 -7.06
N ILE A 235 -4.92 6.13 -8.13
CA ILE A 235 -6.31 6.42 -8.48
C ILE A 235 -7.27 5.98 -7.35
N LEU A 236 -7.07 4.78 -6.80
CA LEU A 236 -7.90 4.29 -5.70
C LEU A 236 -7.72 5.14 -4.43
N GLY A 237 -6.47 5.44 -4.07
CA GLY A 237 -6.12 6.25 -2.90
C GLY A 237 -6.66 7.68 -2.98
N ILE A 238 -6.50 8.34 -4.13
CA ILE A 238 -7.05 9.69 -4.36
C ILE A 238 -8.58 9.67 -4.29
N SER A 239 -9.23 8.67 -4.91
CA SER A 239 -10.69 8.52 -4.85
C SER A 239 -11.18 8.37 -3.42
N HIS A 240 -10.50 7.55 -2.61
CA HIS A 240 -10.78 7.40 -1.18
C HIS A 240 -10.63 8.73 -0.44
N ASN A 241 -9.54 9.46 -0.67
CA ASN A 241 -9.26 10.72 -0.02
C ASN A 241 -10.26 11.82 -0.39
N ILE A 242 -10.72 11.88 -1.64
CA ILE A 242 -11.76 12.83 -2.07
C ILE A 242 -13.07 12.58 -1.31
N LEU A 243 -13.49 11.33 -1.14
CA LEU A 243 -14.71 10.99 -0.40
C LEU A 243 -14.62 11.43 1.07
N TRP A 244 -13.48 11.21 1.71
CA TRP A 244 -13.25 11.62 3.10
C TRP A 244 -13.06 13.13 3.26
N LEU A 245 -12.49 13.80 2.25
CA LEU A 245 -12.43 15.26 2.21
C LEU A 245 -13.84 15.84 2.18
N PHE A 246 -14.70 15.39 1.27
CA PHE A 246 -16.10 15.81 1.23
C PHE A 246 -16.87 15.46 2.50
N TYR A 247 -16.60 14.30 3.10
CA TYR A 247 -17.17 13.94 4.40
C TYR A 247 -16.77 14.94 5.50
N SER A 248 -15.52 15.43 5.47
CA SER A 248 -14.97 16.34 6.47
C SER A 248 -15.48 17.79 6.38
N LEU A 249 -15.97 18.22 5.21
CA LEU A 249 -16.47 19.59 5.02
C LEU A 249 -17.80 19.82 5.76
N PRO A 250 -18.10 21.04 6.22
CA PRO A 250 -19.39 21.35 6.86
C PRO A 250 -20.59 21.30 5.89
N ILE A 251 -20.34 21.10 4.59
CA ILE A 251 -21.36 21.05 3.56
C ILE A 251 -22.06 19.68 3.60
N PRO A 252 -23.41 19.62 3.57
CA PRO A 252 -24.17 18.36 3.67
C PRO A 252 -24.22 17.61 2.34
N ILE A 253 -23.06 17.20 1.82
CA ILE A 253 -22.94 16.39 0.60
C ILE A 253 -23.54 15.00 0.84
N PHE A 254 -23.10 14.34 1.92
CA PHE A 254 -23.54 13.01 2.32
C PHE A 254 -24.43 13.04 3.56
N GLN A 255 -25.35 12.08 3.66
CA GLN A 255 -26.00 11.75 4.92
C GLN A 255 -25.01 10.95 5.78
N ARG A 256 -24.32 11.64 6.71
CA ARG A 256 -23.19 11.07 7.49
C ARG A 256 -23.59 9.94 8.42
N PHE A 257 -24.77 10.09 9.04
CA PHE A 257 -25.27 9.15 10.04
C PHE A 257 -26.73 8.80 9.73
N PRO A 258 -27.18 7.57 10.03
CA PRO A 258 -28.52 7.12 9.67
C PRO A 258 -29.65 7.80 10.45
N TYR A 259 -29.40 8.26 11.68
CA TYR A 259 -30.43 8.82 12.58
C TYR A 259 -30.22 10.29 12.93
N ALA A 260 -29.21 10.95 12.37
CA ALA A 260 -28.99 12.38 12.54
C ALA A 260 -29.54 13.21 11.37
N SER A 261 -29.73 14.52 11.56
CA SER A 261 -30.03 15.41 10.43
C SER A 261 -28.86 15.44 9.43
N LYS A 262 -29.14 15.76 8.16
CA LYS A 262 -28.10 15.90 7.14
C LYS A 262 -27.07 17.00 7.47
N THR A 263 -27.48 18.00 8.26
CA THR A 263 -26.65 19.11 8.73
C THR A 263 -25.89 18.81 10.01
N TYR A 264 -26.12 17.65 10.63
CA TYR A 264 -25.41 17.25 11.85
C TYR A 264 -23.91 17.10 11.58
N TYR A 265 -23.11 17.82 12.35
CA TYR A 265 -21.66 17.93 12.18
C TYR A 265 -20.96 17.84 13.56
N PRO A 266 -20.69 16.62 14.04
CA PRO A 266 -19.97 16.42 15.28
C PRO A 266 -18.51 16.84 15.19
N ARG A 267 -17.94 17.25 16.34
CA ARG A 267 -16.61 17.88 16.40
C ARG A 267 -15.49 16.99 15.87
N HIS A 268 -15.55 15.67 16.03
CA HIS A 268 -14.46 14.78 15.61
C HIS A 268 -14.30 14.65 14.08
N ILE A 269 -15.25 15.15 13.28
CA ILE A 269 -15.20 15.06 11.81
C ILE A 269 -13.96 15.72 11.21
N TYR A 270 -13.39 16.76 11.83
CA TYR A 270 -12.16 17.38 11.33
C TYR A 270 -10.99 16.38 11.24
N LYS A 271 -11.01 15.31 12.05
CA LYS A 271 -9.98 14.26 12.03
C LYS A 271 -9.93 13.54 10.69
N ALA A 272 -11.07 13.40 9.99
CA ALA A 272 -11.07 12.86 8.62
C ALA A 272 -10.32 13.78 7.64
N GLY A 273 -10.45 15.10 7.79
CA GLY A 273 -9.69 16.07 7.00
C GLY A 273 -8.18 16.02 7.29
N ILE A 274 -7.81 15.88 8.58
CA ILE A 274 -6.41 15.66 8.97
C ILE A 274 -5.87 14.34 8.39
N PHE A 275 -6.66 13.26 8.45
CA PHE A 275 -6.28 11.98 7.85
C PHE A 275 -6.01 12.12 6.34
N VAL A 276 -6.88 12.83 5.60
CA VAL A 276 -6.68 13.09 4.17
C VAL A 276 -5.39 13.87 3.93
N LEU A 277 -5.12 14.92 4.72
CA LEU A 277 -3.88 15.68 4.62
C LEU A 277 -2.66 14.79 4.86
N LEU A 278 -2.66 14.04 5.96
CA LEU A 278 -1.54 13.18 6.35
C LEU A 278 -1.29 12.07 5.33
N THR A 279 -2.33 11.40 4.84
CA THR A 279 -2.17 10.36 3.82
C THR A 279 -1.74 10.93 2.48
N THR A 280 -2.20 12.14 2.10
CA THR A 280 -1.76 12.78 0.85
C THR A 280 -0.28 13.15 0.92
N VAL A 281 0.18 13.72 2.04
CA VAL A 281 1.60 14.04 2.25
C VAL A 281 2.44 12.77 2.31
N ALA A 282 1.97 11.73 3.01
CA ALA A 282 2.67 10.45 3.06
C ALA A 282 2.79 9.84 1.65
N THR A 283 1.70 9.70 0.90
CA THR A 283 1.71 9.17 -0.48
C THR A 283 2.56 10.00 -1.44
N ALA A 284 2.73 11.31 -1.21
CA ALA A 284 3.67 12.10 -2.01
C ALA A 284 5.13 11.64 -1.84
N LEU A 285 5.48 10.98 -0.73
CA LEU A 285 6.82 10.41 -0.53
C LEU A 285 7.15 9.34 -1.57
N GLU A 286 6.17 8.53 -1.98
CA GLU A 286 6.32 7.50 -3.03
C GLU A 286 6.67 8.09 -4.41
N LEU A 287 6.46 9.39 -4.61
CA LEU A 287 6.80 10.07 -5.86
C LEU A 287 8.27 10.53 -5.91
N PHE A 288 8.97 10.52 -4.77
CA PHE A 288 10.39 10.84 -4.74
C PHE A 288 11.22 9.57 -4.95
N ASP A 289 12.28 9.70 -5.74
CA ASP A 289 13.26 8.63 -5.97
C ASP A 289 14.66 9.20 -5.68
N PHE A 290 15.18 8.94 -4.48
CA PHE A 290 16.48 9.45 -4.03
C PHE A 290 17.34 8.33 -3.41
N PRO A 291 18.67 8.41 -3.51
CA PRO A 291 19.56 7.42 -2.93
C PRO A 291 19.44 7.39 -1.40
N PRO A 292 19.41 6.21 -0.77
CA PRO A 292 19.11 6.04 0.64
C PRO A 292 20.10 6.80 1.52
N LEU A 293 19.55 7.64 2.39
CA LEU A 293 20.28 8.33 3.44
C LEU A 293 20.95 7.29 4.34
N GLY A 294 22.27 7.41 4.48
CA GLY A 294 23.08 6.43 5.21
C GLY A 294 23.03 5.01 4.62
N ARG A 295 22.62 4.85 3.36
CA ARG A 295 22.36 3.55 2.70
C ARG A 295 21.32 2.68 3.42
N VAL A 296 20.40 3.30 4.18
CA VAL A 296 19.37 2.57 4.93
C VAL A 296 17.98 3.18 4.71
N LEU A 297 17.87 4.51 4.62
CA LEU A 297 16.58 5.20 4.60
C LEU A 297 16.34 5.92 3.28
N ASP A 298 15.41 5.42 2.48
CA ASP A 298 14.97 6.04 1.23
C ASP A 298 13.55 6.63 1.33
N ALA A 299 13.03 7.13 0.20
CA ALA A 299 11.68 7.67 0.11
C ALA A 299 10.61 6.62 0.47
N HIS A 300 10.81 5.39 0.02
CA HIS A 300 9.90 4.27 0.29
C HIS A 300 9.83 3.97 1.78
N ALA A 301 10.98 3.78 2.45
CA ALA A 301 11.01 3.56 3.90
C ALA A 301 10.37 4.73 4.68
N LEU A 302 10.52 5.97 4.23
CA LEU A 302 9.84 7.12 4.83
C LEU A 302 8.31 7.08 4.67
N TRP A 303 7.81 6.57 3.53
CA TRP A 303 6.38 6.32 3.35
C TRP A 303 5.86 5.27 4.35
N HIS A 304 6.57 4.16 4.52
CA HIS A 304 6.25 3.15 5.54
C HIS A 304 6.25 3.76 6.95
N LEU A 305 7.29 4.52 7.29
CA LEU A 305 7.42 5.19 8.58
C LEU A 305 6.24 6.12 8.86
N SER A 306 5.83 6.89 7.85
CA SER A 306 4.77 7.90 7.96
C SER A 306 3.39 7.26 8.11
N THR A 307 3.14 6.16 7.42
CA THR A 307 1.82 5.49 7.42
C THR A 307 1.48 4.79 8.74
N ALA A 308 2.48 4.34 9.51
CA ALA A 308 2.28 3.67 10.79
C ALA A 308 1.49 4.52 11.83
N PRO A 309 1.93 5.73 12.22
CA PRO A 309 1.16 6.57 13.14
C PRO A 309 -0.17 7.05 12.54
N ILE A 310 -0.26 7.20 11.21
CA ILE A 310 -1.50 7.56 10.51
C ILE A 310 -2.54 6.44 10.67
N ALA A 311 -2.14 5.17 10.57
CA ALA A 311 -3.03 4.04 10.78
C ALA A 311 -3.63 4.07 12.19
N LYS A 312 -2.82 4.33 13.22
CA LYS A 312 -3.29 4.48 14.60
C LYS A 312 -4.33 5.60 14.72
N PHE A 313 -4.01 6.78 14.18
CA PHE A 313 -4.90 7.94 14.18
C PHE A 313 -6.23 7.62 13.51
N TRP A 314 -6.20 6.88 12.40
CA TRP A 314 -7.40 6.48 11.68
C TRP A 314 -8.29 5.54 12.49
N TYR A 315 -7.72 4.52 13.16
CA TYR A 315 -8.50 3.65 14.04
C TYR A 315 -9.16 4.41 15.20
N ASP A 316 -8.45 5.37 15.79
CA ASP A 316 -9.01 6.20 16.86
C ASP A 316 -10.21 7.01 16.35
N PHE A 317 -10.12 7.58 15.14
CA PHE A 317 -11.25 8.25 14.47
C PHE A 317 -12.40 7.29 14.17
N LEU A 318 -12.14 6.10 13.60
CA LEU A 318 -13.20 5.13 13.27
C LEU A 318 -13.98 4.68 14.51
N VAL A 319 -13.29 4.51 15.64
CA VAL A 319 -13.92 4.16 16.91
C VAL A 319 -14.78 5.30 17.43
N GLU A 320 -14.25 6.52 17.49
CA GLU A 320 -14.99 7.70 17.97
C GLU A 320 -16.21 7.96 17.08
N ASP A 321 -16.04 7.87 15.77
CA ASP A 321 -17.13 8.02 14.80
C ASP A 321 -18.22 6.97 14.98
N SER A 322 -17.87 5.71 15.24
CA SER A 322 -18.84 4.63 15.48
C SER A 322 -19.59 4.74 16.80
N GLN A 323 -19.10 5.56 17.73
CA GLN A 323 -19.72 5.81 19.04
C GLN A 323 -20.57 7.08 19.05
N ASP A 324 -20.58 7.82 17.95
CA ASP A 324 -21.34 9.06 17.82
C ASP A 324 -22.86 8.82 17.94
N ARG A 325 -23.56 9.78 18.56
CA ARG A 325 -25.01 9.70 18.80
C ARG A 325 -25.82 9.64 17.50
N GLY A 326 -25.29 10.09 16.38
CA GLY A 326 -25.94 9.99 15.07
C GLY A 326 -26.19 8.54 14.61
N TRP A 327 -25.47 7.57 15.17
CA TRP A 327 -25.71 6.13 14.94
C TRP A 327 -26.82 5.53 15.80
N GLN A 328 -27.35 6.26 16.78
CA GLN A 328 -28.40 5.78 17.68
C GLN A 328 -29.76 6.27 17.17
N SER A 329 -30.72 5.37 16.99
CA SER A 329 -32.10 5.78 16.78
C SER A 329 -32.57 6.45 18.07
N ASN A 330 -33.02 7.72 18.01
CA ASN A 330 -33.66 8.36 19.15
C ASN A 330 -34.84 7.49 19.61
N GLN A 331 -34.64 6.66 20.63
CA GLN A 331 -35.71 6.08 21.42
C GLN A 331 -36.00 7.08 22.54
N HIS A 332 -36.62 8.21 22.19
CA HIS A 332 -37.35 9.06 23.12
C HIS A 332 -38.53 9.68 22.39
#